data_AF-A0A4R3U5B3-F1
#
_entry.id   AF-A0A4R3U5B3-F1
#
_cell.length_a   1.000
_cell.length_b   1.000
_cell.length_c   1.000
_cell.angle_alpha   90.00
_cell.angle_beta   90.00
_cell.angle_gamma   90.00
#
_symmetry.space_group_name_H-M   'P 1'
#
loop_
_entity.id
_entity.type
_entity.pdbx_description
1 polymer ?
#
loop_
_entity_poly.entity_id
_entity_poly.type
_entity_poly.pdbx_seq_one_letter_code
_entity_poly.pdbx_strand_id
1 'polypeptide(L)'
;MRTKKSSELTSASGLIKLMTHAMMGAALGLTFSLTLVLSNPAVANLLNNGGSQATLVFTLTLVTTFAIGATLTGVVFIIDEDKQS
;
A
#
# COMPACT_ATOMS: atom_id res chain seq x y z
N MET A 1 32.45 15.55 17.06
CA MET A 1 30.97 15.50 16.96
C MET A 1 30.62 14.83 15.63
N ARG A 2 30.00 13.65 15.66
CA ARG A 2 29.49 12.98 14.45
C ARG A 2 28.26 13.78 14.01
N THR A 3 28.35 14.50 12.90
CA THR A 3 27.20 15.14 12.27
C THR A 3 26.15 14.06 12.01
N LYS A 4 24.98 14.16 12.65
CA LYS A 4 23.85 13.27 12.33
C LYS A 4 23.45 13.58 10.88
N LYS A 5 23.78 12.67 9.96
CA LYS A 5 23.22 12.67 8.61
C LYS A 5 21.71 12.67 8.75
N SER A 6 21.03 13.64 8.13
CA SER A 6 19.58 13.69 8.10
C SER A 6 19.06 12.43 7.41
N SER A 7 18.25 11.64 8.10
CA SER A 7 17.67 10.40 7.54
C SER A 7 16.85 10.73 6.31
N GLU A 8 16.99 9.92 5.25
CA GLU A 8 16.20 10.10 4.03
C GLU A 8 14.71 10.01 4.30
N LEU A 9 14.27 9.30 5.35
CA LEU A 9 12.87 9.25 5.80
C LEU A 9 12.25 10.63 6.06
N THR A 10 13.06 11.58 6.51
CA THR A 10 12.61 12.97 6.80
C THR A 10 12.87 13.94 5.65
N SER A 11 13.51 13.46 4.58
CA SER A 11 13.79 14.23 3.37
C SER A 11 12.58 14.23 2.43
N ALA A 12 12.48 15.27 1.60
CA ALA A 12 11.51 15.30 0.50
C ALA A 12 11.66 14.09 -0.43
N SER A 13 12.89 13.61 -0.65
CA SER A 13 13.18 12.42 -1.47
C SER A 13 12.58 11.15 -0.86
N GLY A 14 12.80 10.91 0.43
CA GLY A 14 12.22 9.74 1.11
C GLY A 14 10.72 9.81 1.23
N LEU A 15 10.13 11.01 1.39
CA LEU A 15 8.68 11.18 1.33
C LEU A 15 8.11 10.78 -0.05
N ILE A 16 8.75 11.22 -1.14
CA ILE A 16 8.34 10.83 -2.49
C ILE A 16 8.47 9.32 -2.66
N LYS A 17 9.58 8.72 -2.24
CA LYS A 17 9.81 7.28 -2.33
C LYS A 17 8.79 6.47 -1.54
N LEU A 18 8.38 6.96 -0.38
CA LEU A 18 7.33 6.36 0.44
C LEU A 18 5.95 6.50 -0.23
N MET A 19 5.63 7.66 -0.80
CA MET A 19 4.41 7.85 -1.60
C MET A 19 4.38 6.91 -2.82
N THR A 20 5.51 6.68 -3.48
CA THR A 20 5.60 5.70 -4.57
C THR A 20 5.25 4.29 -4.10
N HIS A 21 5.77 3.85 -2.95
CA HIS A 21 5.41 2.56 -2.36
C HIS A 21 3.93 2.49 -1.97
N ALA A 22 3.38 3.56 -1.38
CA ALA A 22 1.97 3.63 -1.05
C ALA A 22 1.08 3.54 -2.31
N MET A 23 1.41 4.29 -3.38
CA MET A 23 0.70 4.24 -4.66
C MET A 23 0.80 2.87 -5.34
N MET A 24 1.99 2.25 -5.31
CA MET A 24 2.19 0.89 -5.80
C MET A 24 1.31 -0.10 -5.03
N GLY A 25 1.30 -0.03 -3.70
CA GLY A 25 0.44 -0.87 -2.87
C GLY A 25 -1.05 -0.64 -3.16
N ALA A 26 -1.48 0.61 -3.29
CA ALA A 26 -2.86 0.93 -3.64
C ALA A 26 -3.26 0.35 -5.00
N ALA A 27 -2.39 0.47 -6.01
CA ALA A 27 -2.61 -0.11 -7.34
C ALA A 27 -2.73 -1.64 -7.27
N LEU A 28 -1.81 -2.32 -6.56
CA LEU A 28 -1.87 -3.76 -6.36
C LEU A 28 -3.15 -4.19 -5.62
N GLY A 29 -3.56 -3.45 -4.60
CA GLY A 29 -4.80 -3.71 -3.88
C GLY A 29 -6.05 -3.56 -4.74
N LEU A 30 -6.08 -2.56 -5.64
CA LEU A 30 -7.18 -2.39 -6.60
C LEU A 30 -7.21 -3.53 -7.61
N THR A 31 -6.06 -3.86 -8.21
CA THR A 31 -5.95 -4.98 -9.14
C THR A 31 -6.35 -6.29 -8.47
N PHE A 32 -5.84 -6.56 -7.27
CA PHE A 32 -6.18 -7.76 -6.51
C PHE A 32 -7.68 -7.83 -6.20
N SER A 33 -8.29 -6.73 -5.74
CA SER A 33 -9.72 -6.66 -5.45
C SER A 33 -10.55 -6.98 -6.70
N LEU A 34 -10.21 -6.36 -7.84
CA LEU A 34 -10.90 -6.59 -9.11
C LEU A 34 -10.73 -8.05 -9.58
N THR A 35 -9.51 -8.56 -9.57
CA THR A 35 -9.22 -9.95 -9.96
C THR A 35 -9.97 -10.94 -9.08
N LEU A 36 -10.02 -10.70 -7.76
CA LEU A 36 -10.72 -11.56 -6.82
C LEU A 36 -12.24 -11.59 -7.08
N VAL A 37 -12.84 -10.44 -7.37
CA VAL A 37 -14.26 -10.36 -7.74
C VAL A 37 -14.55 -11.08 -9.06
N LEU A 38 -13.71 -10.92 -10.07
CA LEU A 38 -13.91 -11.56 -11.38
C LEU A 38 -13.65 -13.07 -11.35
N SER A 39 -12.73 -13.53 -10.50
CA SER A 39 -12.28 -14.93 -10.48
C SER A 39 -13.03 -15.78 -9.45
N ASN A 40 -13.71 -15.17 -8.47
CA ASN A 40 -14.37 -15.89 -7.39
C ASN A 40 -15.89 -15.57 -7.33
N PRO A 41 -16.76 -16.48 -7.76
CA PRO A 41 -18.20 -16.25 -7.79
C PRO A 41 -18.81 -16.11 -6.38
N ALA A 42 -18.20 -16.69 -5.35
CA ALA A 42 -18.68 -16.54 -3.98
C ALA A 42 -18.45 -15.11 -3.47
N VAL A 43 -17.29 -14.52 -3.77
CA VAL A 43 -16.99 -13.11 -3.44
C VAL A 43 -17.93 -12.18 -4.20
N ALA A 44 -18.10 -12.39 -5.51
CA ALA A 44 -19.03 -11.60 -6.32
C ALA A 44 -20.47 -11.65 -5.80
N ASN A 45 -20.96 -12.85 -5.45
CA ASN A 45 -22.29 -13.01 -4.86
C ASN A 45 -22.41 -12.31 -3.51
N LEU A 46 -21.40 -12.40 -2.65
CA LEU A 46 -21.42 -11.75 -1.34
C LEU A 46 -21.49 -10.22 -1.47
N LEU A 47 -20.73 -9.64 -2.41
CA LEU A 47 -20.78 -8.20 -2.68
C LEU A 47 -22.12 -7.77 -3.31
N ASN A 48 -22.68 -8.57 -4.23
CA ASN A 48 -24.00 -8.30 -4.81
C ASN A 48 -25.10 -8.30 -3.76
N ASN A 49 -25.05 -9.21 -2.78
CA ASN A 49 -26.00 -9.24 -1.67
C ASN A 49 -25.82 -8.06 -0.71
N GLY A 50 -24.58 -7.61 -0.48
CA GLY A 50 -24.27 -6.48 0.39
C GLY A 50 -24.42 -5.09 -0.26
N GLY A 51 -24.61 -5.03 -1.57
CA GLY A 51 -24.79 -3.80 -2.34
C GLY A 51 -23.54 -2.90 -2.39
N SER A 52 -23.74 -1.64 -2.79
CA SER A 52 -22.65 -0.67 -3.01
C SER A 52 -21.76 -0.45 -1.79
N GLN A 53 -22.35 -0.43 -0.59
CA GLN A 53 -21.60 -0.23 0.65
C GLN A 53 -20.63 -1.38 0.92
N ALA A 54 -21.04 -2.63 0.71
CA ALA A 54 -20.16 -3.78 0.87
C ALA A 54 -19.00 -3.76 -0.13
N THR A 55 -19.27 -3.41 -1.39
CA THR A 55 -18.23 -3.28 -2.43
C THR A 55 -17.22 -2.18 -2.08
N LEU A 56 -17.69 -1.04 -1.57
CA LEU A 56 -16.81 0.05 -1.14
C LEU A 56 -15.94 -0.35 0.04
N VAL A 57 -16.54 -0.92 1.09
CA VAL A 57 -15.79 -1.36 2.28
C VAL A 57 -14.78 -2.44 1.89
N PHE A 58 -15.18 -3.46 1.13
CA PHE A 58 -14.30 -4.51 0.65
C PHE A 58 -13.10 -3.96 -0.12
N THR A 59 -13.35 -3.12 -1.11
CA THR A 59 -12.31 -2.54 -1.97
C THR A 59 -11.38 -1.65 -1.17
N LEU A 60 -11.93 -0.72 -0.36
CA LEU A 60 -11.14 0.20 0.44
C LEU A 60 -10.29 -0.53 1.48
N THR A 61 -10.83 -1.56 2.13
CA THR A 61 -10.07 -2.37 3.09
C THR A 61 -8.89 -3.05 2.40
N LEU A 62 -9.11 -3.75 1.28
CA LEU A 62 -8.02 -4.40 0.56
C LEU A 62 -6.97 -3.40 0.07
N VAL A 63 -7.39 -2.32 -0.60
CA VAL A 63 -6.48 -1.27 -1.09
C VAL A 63 -5.66 -0.68 0.05
N THR A 64 -6.29 -0.38 1.18
CA THR A 64 -5.61 0.18 2.36
C THR A 64 -4.60 -0.81 2.94
N THR A 65 -4.96 -2.09 3.06
CA THR A 65 -4.04 -3.12 3.57
C THR A 65 -2.80 -3.26 2.70
N PHE A 66 -2.97 -3.32 1.37
CA PHE A 66 -1.83 -3.39 0.45
C PHE A 66 -0.99 -2.10 0.48
N ALA A 67 -1.62 -0.93 0.54
CA ALA A 67 -0.93 0.35 0.66
C ALA A 67 -0.10 0.42 1.95
N ILE A 68 -0.65 0.00 3.09
CA ILE A 68 0.09 -0.07 4.37
C ILE A 68 1.28 -1.02 4.24
N GLY A 69 1.07 -2.24 3.73
CA GLY A 69 2.15 -3.23 3.58
C GLY A 69 3.30 -2.74 2.68
N ALA A 70 2.96 -2.15 1.52
CA ALA A 70 3.95 -1.59 0.61
C ALA A 70 4.67 -0.38 1.23
N THR A 71 3.94 0.49 1.94
CA THR A 71 4.51 1.65 2.65
C THR A 71 5.51 1.20 3.72
N LEU A 72 5.15 0.22 4.56
CA LEU A 72 6.06 -0.34 5.57
C LEU A 72 7.30 -0.96 4.94
N THR A 73 7.14 -1.64 3.80
CA THR A 73 8.26 -2.16 3.01
C THR A 73 9.16 -1.03 2.51
N GLY A 74 8.58 0.06 2.00
CA GLY A 74 9.32 1.27 1.61
C GLY A 74 10.09 1.90 2.76
N VAL A 75 9.50 1.97 3.96
CA VAL A 75 10.20 2.43 5.18
C VAL A 75 11.43 1.57 5.46
N VAL A 76 11.29 0.24 5.41
CA VAL A 76 12.41 -0.68 5.65
C VAL A 76 13.53 -0.47 4.63
N PHE A 77 13.19 -0.31 3.35
CA PHE A 77 14.19 -0.04 2.31
C PHE A 77 14.95 1.28 2.55
N ILE A 78 14.25 2.35 2.91
CA ILE A 78 14.90 3.65 3.19
C ILE A 78 15.85 3.53 4.39
N ILE A 79 15.44 2.84 5.46
CA ILE A 79 16.32 2.62 6.64
C ILE A 79 17.56 1.82 6.27
N ASP A 80 17.42 0.80 5.42
CA ASP A 80 18.54 -0.02 5.00
C ASP A 80 19.52 0.78 4.12
N GLU A 81 19.02 1.56 3.16
CA GLU A 81 19.82 2.46 2.31
C GLU A 81 20.54 3.55 3.12
N ASP A 82 19.88 4.12 4.13
CA ASP A 82 20.47 5.08 5.08
C ASP A 82 21.66 4.48 5.85
N LYS A 83 21.63 3.17 6.15
CA LYS A 83 22.70 2.46 6.86
C LYS A 83 23.88 2.09 5.96
N GLN A 84 23.64 1.90 4.66
CA GLN A 84 24.67 1.57 3.68
C GLN A 84 25.42 2.82 3.16
N SER A 85 24.94 4.02 3.44
CA SER A 85 25.46 5.31 2.94
C SER A 85 26.24 6.12 3.99
#